data_AF-A0A9E2XKE0-F1
#
_entry.id   AF-A0A9E2XKE0-F1
#
_cell.length_a   1.000
_cell.length_b   1.000
_cell.length_c   1.000
_cell.angle_alpha   90.00
_cell.angle_beta   90.00
_cell.angle_gamma   90.00
#
_symmetry.space_group_name_H-M   'P 1'
#
loop_
_entity.id
_entity.type
_entity.pdbx_description
1 polymer ?
#
loop_
_entity_poly.entity_id
_entity_poly.type
_entity_poly.pdbx_seq_one_letter_code
_entity_poly.pdbx_strand_id
1 'polypeptide(L)'
;MNFRAGILDEPPLEFGGNGREIDIRLGLMRHGPLEPERARRVRLGIIGTAETIEGFERFLERCKAGIEAKSSRQPNLFLPFPGLGNENPFRCAFEVDQHARKTLPRADIARIAAITATPKAVEEAVALFAAQAQAIAEAPAPPDVIVCALPLDLITRVVNETVIPDDAQHDGDDHDDGGQTHNFRDLLKAR
;
A
#
# COMPACT_ATOMS: atom_id res chain seq x y z
N MET A 1 7.70 -35.88 -33.94
CA MET A 1 7.75 -35.68 -32.47
C MET A 1 6.31 -35.61 -31.97
N ASN A 2 5.92 -36.51 -31.06
CA ASN A 2 4.57 -36.49 -30.49
C ASN A 2 4.63 -35.72 -29.16
N PHE A 3 3.97 -34.57 -29.10
CA PHE A 3 3.74 -33.86 -27.85
C PHE A 3 2.58 -34.51 -27.09
N ARG A 4 2.77 -34.75 -25.80
CA ARG A 4 1.69 -35.15 -24.89
C ARG A 4 1.32 -33.97 -24.02
N ALA A 5 0.05 -33.61 -24.02
CA ALA A 5 -0.53 -32.67 -23.07
C ALA A 5 -1.32 -33.45 -22.02
N GLY A 6 -1.24 -33.02 -20.77
CA GLY A 6 -2.04 -33.52 -19.65
C GLY A 6 -2.64 -32.34 -18.88
N ILE A 7 -3.80 -32.55 -18.29
CA ILE A 7 -4.42 -31.60 -17.37
C ILE A 7 -3.97 -31.97 -15.97
N LEU A 8 -3.41 -31.01 -15.24
CA LEU A 8 -3.12 -31.15 -13.82
C LEU A 8 -4.24 -30.50 -13.03
N ASP A 9 -4.69 -31.15 -11.96
CA ASP A 9 -5.62 -30.55 -11.03
C ASP A 9 -4.95 -29.37 -10.31
N GLU A 10 -5.72 -28.30 -10.07
CA GLU A 10 -5.24 -27.15 -9.32
C GLU A 10 -4.98 -27.54 -7.86
N PRO A 11 -3.75 -27.36 -7.34
CA PRO A 11 -3.46 -27.71 -5.96
C PRO A 11 -4.16 -26.74 -5.00
N PRO A 12 -4.69 -27.23 -3.86
CA PRO A 12 -5.27 -26.36 -2.86
C PRO A 12 -4.20 -25.52 -2.16
N LEU A 13 -4.57 -24.31 -1.77
CA LEU A 13 -3.75 -23.42 -0.95
C LEU A 13 -3.96 -23.73 0.54
N GLU A 14 -2.96 -23.45 1.37
CA GLU A 14 -3.01 -23.68 2.82
C GLU A 14 -3.19 -22.37 3.60
N PHE A 15 -4.02 -22.42 4.64
CA PHE A 15 -4.42 -21.29 5.47
C PHE A 15 -4.39 -21.65 6.96
N GLY A 16 -4.76 -20.69 7.81
CA GLY A 16 -4.74 -20.86 9.26
C GLY A 16 -5.52 -22.10 9.74
N GLY A 17 -4.98 -22.77 10.76
CA GLY A 17 -5.60 -23.96 11.33
C GLY A 17 -5.64 -25.18 10.38
N ASN A 18 -4.66 -25.30 9.48
CA ASN A 18 -4.59 -26.34 8.43
C ASN A 18 -5.78 -26.30 7.45
N GLY A 19 -6.41 -25.13 7.31
CA GLY A 19 -7.46 -24.91 6.32
C GLY A 19 -6.92 -25.03 4.90
N ARG A 20 -7.71 -25.59 3.99
CA ARG A 20 -7.36 -25.72 2.57
C ARG A 20 -8.48 -25.20 1.69
N GLU A 21 -8.13 -24.39 0.71
CA GLU A 21 -9.09 -23.81 -0.22
C GLU A 21 -8.40 -23.54 -1.57
N ILE A 22 -9.15 -23.68 -2.66
CA ILE A 22 -8.62 -23.35 -4.00
C ILE A 22 -8.68 -21.82 -4.22
N ASP A 23 -9.75 -21.17 -3.77
CA ASP A 23 -9.91 -19.72 -3.87
C ASP A 23 -9.31 -18.98 -2.65
N ILE A 24 -8.39 -18.06 -2.91
CA ILE A 24 -7.69 -17.26 -1.89
C ILE A 24 -8.65 -16.47 -1.00
N ARG A 25 -9.72 -15.91 -1.57
CA ARG A 25 -10.69 -15.06 -0.84
C ARG A 25 -11.48 -15.92 0.15
N LEU A 26 -11.97 -17.07 -0.31
CA LEU A 26 -12.66 -18.02 0.56
C LEU A 26 -11.72 -18.55 1.65
N GLY A 27 -10.47 -18.85 1.29
CA GLY A 27 -9.46 -19.34 2.22
C GLY A 27 -9.21 -18.35 3.35
N LEU A 28 -8.93 -17.09 3.02
CA LEU A 28 -8.76 -16.02 4.01
C LEU A 28 -10.02 -15.79 4.84
N MET A 29 -11.21 -15.75 4.22
CA MET A 29 -12.46 -15.52 4.95
C MET A 29 -12.79 -16.65 5.93
N ARG A 30 -12.54 -17.91 5.57
CA ARG A 30 -12.87 -19.09 6.37
C ARG A 30 -11.80 -19.41 7.41
N HIS A 31 -10.55 -19.33 7.00
CA HIS A 31 -9.42 -19.89 7.74
C HIS A 31 -8.44 -18.82 8.23
N GLY A 32 -8.54 -17.60 7.72
CA GLY A 32 -7.58 -16.54 8.00
C GLY A 32 -6.23 -16.76 7.31
N PRO A 33 -5.24 -15.89 7.56
CA PRO A 33 -3.87 -16.13 7.10
C PRO A 33 -3.30 -17.40 7.75
N LEU A 34 -2.22 -17.95 7.17
CA LEU A 34 -1.57 -19.17 7.66
C LEU A 34 -1.17 -19.07 9.15
N GLU A 35 -0.69 -17.91 9.57
CA GLU A 35 -0.22 -17.65 10.94
C GLU A 35 -0.91 -16.42 11.55
N PRO A 36 -2.21 -16.51 11.90
CA PRO A 36 -2.99 -15.35 12.34
C PRO A 36 -2.52 -14.80 13.69
N GLU A 37 -1.84 -15.62 14.49
CA GLU A 37 -1.35 -15.23 15.81
C GLU A 37 -0.11 -14.34 15.77
N ARG A 38 0.59 -14.24 14.63
CA ARG A 38 1.84 -13.47 14.52
C ARG A 38 1.63 -11.96 14.59
N ALA A 39 0.48 -11.46 14.15
CA ALA A 39 0.20 -10.03 14.14
C ALA A 39 -1.30 -9.76 14.34
N ARG A 40 -1.73 -9.73 15.61
CA ARG A 40 -3.11 -9.38 15.97
C ARG A 40 -3.43 -7.90 15.74
N ARG A 41 -2.40 -7.05 15.67
CA ARG A 41 -2.51 -5.60 15.47
C ARG A 41 -1.32 -5.07 14.69
N VAL A 42 -1.57 -4.08 13.84
CA VAL A 42 -0.58 -3.24 13.14
C VAL A 42 -0.85 -1.78 13.51
N ARG A 43 0.11 -1.16 14.20
CA ARG A 43 0.12 0.26 14.54
C ARG A 43 0.63 1.07 13.34
N LEU A 44 -0.13 2.10 12.98
CA LEU A 44 0.15 2.98 11.84
C LEU A 44 0.53 4.37 12.33
N GLY A 45 1.74 4.82 11.98
CA GLY A 45 2.10 6.24 12.00
C GLY A 45 1.76 6.91 10.68
N ILE A 46 1.50 8.22 10.69
CA ILE A 46 1.11 8.96 9.48
C ILE A 46 1.91 10.26 9.40
N ILE A 47 2.51 10.50 8.24
CA ILE A 47 3.16 11.76 7.87
C ILE A 47 2.37 12.38 6.71
N GLY A 48 1.92 13.62 6.85
CA GLY A 48 1.11 14.28 5.83
C GLY A 48 0.64 15.65 6.26
N THR A 49 -0.15 16.33 5.44
CA THR A 49 -0.85 17.55 5.89
C THR A 49 -2.03 17.17 6.79
N ALA A 50 -2.60 18.14 7.51
CA ALA A 50 -3.78 17.88 8.32
C ALA A 50 -4.93 17.26 7.50
N GLU A 51 -5.12 17.72 6.26
CA GLU A 51 -6.13 17.18 5.33
C GLU A 51 -5.84 15.74 4.94
N THR A 52 -4.60 15.39 4.60
CA THR A 52 -4.28 14.04 4.10
C THR A 52 -4.24 13.03 5.23
N ILE A 53 -3.85 13.44 6.45
CA ILE A 53 -3.96 12.62 7.66
C ILE A 53 -5.44 12.29 7.93
N GLU A 54 -6.30 13.30 7.99
CA GLU A 54 -7.73 13.08 8.23
C GLU A 54 -8.38 12.26 7.10
N GLY A 55 -7.98 12.53 5.85
CA GLY A 55 -8.41 11.76 4.69
C GLY A 55 -8.04 10.28 4.77
N PHE A 56 -6.82 9.98 5.19
CA PHE A 56 -6.37 8.60 5.37
C PHE A 56 -7.11 7.89 6.52
N GLU A 57 -7.39 8.60 7.61
CA GLU A 57 -8.17 8.05 8.73
C GLU A 57 -9.60 7.72 8.32
N ARG A 58 -10.27 8.62 7.59
CA ARG A 58 -11.59 8.33 7.01
C ARG A 58 -11.55 7.18 6.02
N PHE A 59 -10.47 7.06 5.23
CA PHE A 59 -10.27 5.94 4.33
C PHE A 59 -10.15 4.61 5.09
N LEU A 60 -9.34 4.55 6.14
CA LEU A 60 -9.24 3.37 7.01
C LEU A 60 -10.58 2.99 7.64
N GLU A 61 -11.35 3.97 8.11
CA GLU A 61 -12.67 3.72 8.67
C GLU A 61 -13.62 3.11 7.63
N ARG A 62 -13.60 3.63 6.40
CA ARG A 62 -14.38 3.05 5.29
C ARG A 62 -13.95 1.63 4.95
N CYS A 63 -12.65 1.32 5.03
CA CYS A 63 -12.15 -0.04 4.79
C CYS A 63 -12.68 -1.05 5.80
N LYS A 64 -13.16 -0.63 6.98
CA LYS A 64 -13.79 -1.53 7.96
C LYS A 64 -15.16 -2.06 7.51
N ALA A 65 -15.89 -1.29 6.71
CA ALA A 65 -17.26 -1.65 6.30
C ALA A 65 -17.32 -2.80 5.29
N GLY A 66 -16.25 -3.02 4.52
CA GLY A 66 -16.23 -4.03 3.48
C GLY A 66 -16.96 -3.63 2.20
N ILE A 67 -17.16 -4.61 1.32
CA ILE A 67 -17.81 -4.51 0.02
C ILE A 67 -18.75 -5.71 -0.12
N GLU A 68 -20.04 -5.43 -0.33
CA GLU A 68 -21.05 -6.47 -0.51
C GLU A 68 -20.87 -7.27 -1.80
N ALA A 69 -21.36 -8.51 -1.77
CA ALA A 69 -21.42 -9.36 -2.94
C ALA A 69 -22.32 -8.74 -4.03
N LYS A 70 -22.02 -9.03 -5.29
CA LYS A 70 -22.90 -8.66 -6.43
C LYS A 70 -23.67 -9.88 -6.90
N SER A 71 -24.90 -9.67 -7.33
CA SER A 71 -25.71 -10.74 -7.93
C SER A 71 -25.03 -11.27 -9.20
N SER A 72 -24.83 -12.59 -9.26
CA SER A 72 -24.30 -13.29 -10.43
C SER A 72 -24.83 -14.70 -10.50
N ARG A 73 -24.92 -15.25 -11.72
CA ARG A 73 -25.17 -16.68 -11.96
C ARG A 73 -24.00 -17.57 -11.57
N GLN A 74 -22.83 -16.97 -11.33
CA GLN A 74 -21.61 -17.63 -10.90
C GLN A 74 -21.35 -17.28 -9.42
N PRO A 75 -21.54 -18.22 -8.48
CA PRO A 75 -21.52 -17.92 -7.04
C PRO A 75 -20.16 -17.44 -6.53
N ASN A 76 -19.06 -17.81 -7.18
CA ASN A 76 -17.70 -17.45 -6.76
C ASN A 76 -17.15 -16.21 -7.49
N LEU A 77 -17.91 -15.60 -8.41
CA LEU A 77 -17.42 -14.47 -9.20
C LEU A 77 -17.31 -13.19 -8.36
N PHE A 78 -18.36 -12.86 -7.61
CA PHE A 78 -18.45 -11.64 -6.81
C PHE A 78 -18.64 -11.93 -5.33
N LEU A 79 -17.64 -12.60 -4.75
CA LEU A 79 -17.58 -12.81 -3.31
C LEU A 79 -17.52 -11.46 -2.57
N PRO A 80 -18.17 -11.34 -1.40
CA PRO A 80 -18.08 -10.15 -0.59
C PRO A 80 -16.67 -9.99 -0.02
N PHE A 81 -16.25 -8.76 0.22
CA PHE A 81 -15.09 -8.46 1.06
C PHE A 81 -15.61 -7.96 2.41
N PRO A 82 -15.43 -8.70 3.52
CA PRO A 82 -16.03 -8.34 4.81
C PRO A 82 -15.39 -7.12 5.49
N GLY A 83 -14.38 -6.49 4.89
CA GLY A 83 -13.71 -5.31 5.43
C GLY A 83 -12.61 -5.64 6.44
N LEU A 84 -12.09 -4.59 7.08
CA LEU A 84 -11.04 -4.63 8.09
C LEU A 84 -11.56 -4.42 9.53
N GLY A 85 -12.86 -4.62 9.75
CA GLY A 85 -13.50 -4.53 11.07
C GLY A 85 -13.11 -5.69 12.02
N ASN A 86 -13.97 -5.95 13.02
CA ASN A 86 -13.78 -7.11 13.91
C ASN A 86 -13.91 -8.42 13.13
N GLU A 87 -13.09 -9.42 13.51
CA GLU A 87 -13.06 -10.74 12.86
C GLU A 87 -12.83 -10.68 11.34
N ASN A 88 -12.05 -9.67 10.87
CA ASN A 88 -11.72 -9.56 9.46
C ASN A 88 -10.89 -10.76 8.94
N PRO A 89 -10.84 -11.02 7.63
CA PRO A 89 -10.15 -12.17 7.04
C PRO A 89 -8.65 -12.23 7.33
N PHE A 90 -8.04 -11.11 7.71
CA PHE A 90 -6.64 -11.04 8.08
C PHE A 90 -6.41 -11.28 9.58
N ARG A 91 -7.49 -11.32 10.38
CA ARG A 91 -7.46 -11.47 11.85
C ARG A 91 -6.51 -10.47 12.52
N CYS A 92 -6.43 -9.27 11.95
CA CYS A 92 -5.48 -8.23 12.31
C CYS A 92 -6.17 -6.87 12.38
N ALA A 93 -5.99 -6.13 13.46
CA ALA A 93 -6.50 -4.77 13.61
C ALA A 93 -5.49 -3.74 13.08
N PHE A 94 -5.95 -2.77 12.28
CA PHE A 94 -5.14 -1.63 11.83
C PHE A 94 -5.49 -0.41 12.68
N GLU A 95 -4.52 0.10 13.43
CA GLU A 95 -4.75 1.16 14.40
C GLU A 95 -3.83 2.34 14.17
N VAL A 96 -4.41 3.52 13.94
CA VAL A 96 -3.65 4.77 13.84
C VAL A 96 -3.14 5.17 15.21
N ASP A 97 -1.83 5.27 15.34
CA ASP A 97 -1.19 5.77 16.53
C ASP A 97 -1.22 7.31 16.55
N GLN A 98 -1.93 7.86 17.51
CA GLN A 98 -2.10 9.30 17.73
C GLN A 98 -0.77 10.02 17.98
N HIS A 99 0.20 9.34 18.61
CA HIS A 99 1.51 9.89 18.93
C HIS A 99 2.49 9.81 17.74
N ALA A 100 2.20 8.97 16.75
CA ALA A 100 2.98 8.82 15.53
C ALA A 100 2.39 9.61 14.34
N ARG A 101 1.64 10.69 14.62
CA ARG A 101 1.14 11.64 13.61
C ARG A 101 2.12 12.79 13.46
N LYS A 102 2.61 13.03 12.24
CA LYS A 102 3.47 14.17 11.89
C LYS A 102 2.78 15.03 10.85
N THR A 103 2.21 16.14 11.31
CA THR A 103 1.56 17.12 10.44
C THR A 103 2.60 18.01 9.78
N LEU A 104 2.65 17.98 8.46
CA LEU A 104 3.48 18.84 7.63
C LEU A 104 2.79 20.20 7.41
N PRO A 105 3.46 21.33 7.68
CA PRO A 105 2.93 22.66 7.41
C PRO A 105 2.65 22.87 5.91
N ARG A 106 1.52 23.52 5.58
CA ARG A 106 1.18 23.84 4.19
C ARG A 106 2.21 24.75 3.51
N ALA A 107 2.91 25.58 4.28
CA ALA A 107 3.97 26.43 3.77
C ALA A 107 5.14 25.60 3.19
N ASP A 108 5.51 24.48 3.83
CA ASP A 108 6.57 23.60 3.33
C ASP A 108 6.16 22.89 2.05
N ILE A 109 4.90 22.44 1.98
CA ILE A 109 4.32 21.84 0.79
C ILE A 109 4.34 22.82 -0.39
N ALA A 110 3.87 24.04 -0.17
CA ALA A 110 3.85 25.09 -1.20
C ALA A 110 5.26 25.48 -1.65
N ARG A 111 6.22 25.57 -0.71
CA ARG A 111 7.62 25.84 -1.00
C ARG A 111 8.20 24.77 -1.93
N ILE A 112 7.98 23.49 -1.62
CA ILE A 112 8.49 22.37 -2.43
C ILE A 112 7.81 22.33 -3.80
N ALA A 113 6.49 22.53 -3.85
CA ALA A 113 5.73 22.56 -5.09
C ALA A 113 6.20 23.67 -6.05
N ALA A 114 6.66 24.81 -5.51
CA ALA A 114 7.17 25.94 -6.28
C ALA A 114 8.61 25.76 -6.80
N ILE A 115 9.32 24.69 -6.43
CA ILE A 115 10.68 24.45 -6.92
C ILE A 115 10.63 24.14 -8.42
N THR A 116 11.34 24.91 -9.23
CA THR A 116 11.39 24.73 -10.69
C THR A 116 12.07 23.42 -11.10
N ALA A 117 13.21 23.08 -10.50
CA ALA A 117 13.96 21.87 -10.84
C ALA A 117 13.34 20.63 -10.18
N THR A 118 12.84 19.68 -10.98
CA THR A 118 12.19 18.45 -10.45
C THR A 118 13.08 17.62 -9.53
N PRO A 119 14.35 17.31 -9.89
CA PRO A 119 15.20 16.52 -9.01
C PRO A 119 15.35 17.15 -7.62
N LYS A 120 15.50 18.47 -7.57
CA LYS A 120 15.56 19.23 -6.31
C LYS A 120 14.24 19.19 -5.54
N ALA A 121 13.10 19.27 -6.22
CA ALA A 121 11.79 19.16 -5.58
C ALA A 121 11.59 17.76 -4.96
N VAL A 122 12.01 16.72 -5.66
CA VAL A 122 11.98 15.34 -5.16
C VAL A 122 12.90 15.18 -3.96
N GLU A 123 14.15 15.63 -4.04
CA GLU A 123 15.12 15.57 -2.94
C GLU A 123 14.61 16.27 -1.68
N GLU A 124 14.06 17.48 -1.82
CA GLU A 124 13.50 18.25 -0.69
C GLU A 124 12.25 17.58 -0.09
N ALA A 125 11.39 16.99 -0.93
CA ALA A 125 10.25 16.22 -0.46
C ALA A 125 10.70 14.96 0.30
N VAL A 126 11.64 14.20 -0.25
CA VAL A 126 12.19 13.00 0.39
C VAL A 126 12.84 13.37 1.72
N ALA A 127 13.65 14.42 1.75
CA ALA A 127 14.29 14.89 2.98
C ALA A 127 13.26 15.28 4.04
N LEU A 128 12.19 15.98 3.66
CA LEU A 128 11.11 16.35 4.58
C LEU A 128 10.42 15.13 5.18
N PHE A 129 10.03 14.15 4.37
CA PHE A 129 9.34 12.94 4.84
C PHE A 129 10.28 12.01 5.63
N ALA A 130 11.52 11.81 5.17
CA ALA A 130 12.51 10.99 5.84
C ALA A 130 12.84 11.52 7.24
N ALA A 131 12.99 12.84 7.40
CA ALA A 131 13.23 13.45 8.72
C ALA A 131 12.07 13.19 9.69
N GLN A 132 10.82 13.28 9.22
CA GLN A 132 9.66 12.96 10.05
C GLN A 132 9.55 11.46 10.37
N ALA A 133 9.87 10.59 9.40
CA ALA A 133 9.87 9.15 9.58
C ALA A 133 10.93 8.71 10.60
N GLN A 134 12.14 9.24 10.50
CA GLN A 134 13.20 9.01 11.47
C GLN A 134 12.79 9.44 12.89
N ALA A 135 12.19 10.63 13.02
CA ALA A 135 11.69 11.11 14.31
C ALA A 135 10.56 10.23 14.89
N ILE A 136 9.77 9.55 14.06
CA ILE A 136 8.78 8.55 14.51
C ILE A 136 9.48 7.26 14.93
N ALA A 137 10.46 6.80 14.15
CA ALA A 137 11.18 5.54 14.37
C ALA A 137 12.04 5.57 15.65
N GLU A 138 12.60 6.73 15.99
CA GLU A 138 13.41 6.94 17.21
C GLU A 138 12.57 7.15 18.47
N ALA A 139 11.23 7.23 18.36
CA ALA A 139 10.36 7.38 19.51
C ALA A 139 10.37 6.11 20.38
N PRO A 140 10.10 6.19 21.70
CA PRO A 140 10.15 5.02 22.60
C PRO A 140 9.25 3.85 22.23
N ALA A 141 8.19 4.09 21.47
CA ALA A 141 7.25 3.08 21.02
C ALA A 141 6.86 3.35 19.55
N PRO A 142 7.75 3.05 18.58
CA PRO A 142 7.48 3.33 17.18
C PRO A 142 6.31 2.47 16.67
N PRO A 143 5.57 2.93 15.65
CA PRO A 143 4.55 2.14 14.97
C PRO A 143 5.18 1.03 14.12
N ASP A 144 4.37 0.04 13.73
CA ASP A 144 4.81 -1.07 12.88
C ASP A 144 4.97 -0.62 11.42
N VAL A 145 4.16 0.35 10.98
CA VAL A 145 4.17 0.90 9.62
C VAL A 145 4.04 2.42 9.68
N ILE A 146 4.79 3.13 8.85
CA ILE A 146 4.65 4.58 8.63
C ILE A 146 4.01 4.80 7.25
N VAL A 147 2.91 5.56 7.24
CA VAL A 147 2.19 5.95 6.03
C VAL A 147 2.55 7.38 5.65
N CYS A 148 3.09 7.56 4.45
CA CYS A 148 3.32 8.87 3.87
C CYS A 148 2.08 9.30 3.06
N ALA A 149 1.20 10.08 3.67
CA ALA A 149 -0.02 10.60 3.06
C ALA A 149 0.29 11.91 2.31
N LEU A 150 0.80 11.78 1.09
CA LEU A 150 1.20 12.94 0.27
C LEU A 150 -0.02 13.78 -0.14
N PRO A 151 0.03 15.12 0.00
CA PRO A 151 -0.98 16.00 -0.59
C PRO A 151 -0.87 15.98 -2.12
N LEU A 152 -2.00 16.25 -2.79
CA LEU A 152 -2.11 16.21 -4.25
C LEU A 152 -1.03 17.05 -4.95
N ASP A 153 -0.76 18.25 -4.44
CA ASP A 153 0.25 19.16 -4.97
C ASP A 153 1.65 18.52 -5.04
N LEU A 154 2.02 17.71 -4.03
CA LEU A 154 3.28 16.96 -4.07
C LEU A 154 3.19 15.76 -5.01
N ILE A 155 2.07 15.03 -5.02
CA ILE A 155 1.90 13.89 -5.94
C ILE A 155 2.12 14.34 -7.39
N THR A 156 1.44 15.39 -7.81
CA THR A 156 1.57 15.95 -9.16
C THR A 156 3.00 16.42 -9.46
N ARG A 157 3.72 16.91 -8.44
CA ARG A 157 5.05 17.48 -8.60
C ARG A 157 6.20 16.46 -8.59
N VAL A 158 6.13 15.44 -7.74
CA VAL A 158 7.28 14.55 -7.42
C VAL A 158 7.03 13.07 -7.70
N VAL A 159 5.79 12.68 -8.06
CA VAL A 159 5.43 11.28 -8.38
C VAL A 159 5.16 11.08 -9.88
N ASN A 160 4.67 12.10 -10.59
CA ASN A 160 4.18 11.96 -11.96
C ASN A 160 5.25 11.99 -13.09
N GLU A 161 6.49 11.55 -12.84
CA GLU A 161 7.49 11.35 -13.91
C GLU A 161 7.41 9.96 -14.58
N THR A 162 6.27 9.26 -14.47
CA THR A 162 5.99 8.02 -15.21
C THR A 162 4.62 8.07 -15.87
N VAL A 163 4.54 8.75 -17.02
CA VAL A 163 3.58 8.36 -18.07
C VAL A 163 4.41 8.05 -19.31
N ILE A 164 4.97 6.84 -19.34
CA ILE A 164 5.27 6.19 -20.62
C ILE A 164 3.90 5.78 -21.18
N PRO A 165 3.50 6.22 -22.38
CA PRO A 165 2.23 5.80 -22.97
C PRO A 165 2.22 4.27 -23.17
N ASP A 166 1.09 3.67 -22.83
CA ASP A 166 0.81 2.24 -22.67
C ASP A 166 0.74 1.45 -24.01
N ASP A 167 1.64 1.74 -24.96
CA ASP A 167 1.68 1.12 -26.30
C ASP A 167 3.06 0.51 -26.63
N ALA A 168 3.67 -0.20 -25.68
CA ALA A 168 4.80 -1.08 -25.97
C ALA A 168 4.51 -2.48 -25.46
N GLN A 169 4.18 -3.35 -26.41
CA GLN A 169 4.15 -4.80 -26.23
C GLN A 169 5.45 -5.26 -25.57
N HIS A 170 5.28 -6.05 -24.51
CA HIS A 170 6.35 -6.68 -23.75
C HIS A 170 7.05 -7.73 -24.62
N ASP A 171 8.06 -7.30 -25.37
CA ASP A 171 9.15 -8.17 -25.80
C ASP A 171 10.39 -7.77 -25.00
N GLY A 172 10.97 -8.77 -24.33
CA GLY A 172 12.12 -8.60 -23.47
C GLY A 172 13.32 -8.08 -24.25
N ASP A 173 13.86 -6.97 -23.77
CA ASP A 173 15.27 -6.66 -23.86
C ASP A 173 15.63 -5.77 -22.66
N ASP A 174 16.59 -6.23 -21.86
CA ASP A 174 17.30 -5.41 -20.88
C ASP A 174 18.05 -4.32 -21.66
N HIS A 175 17.41 -3.17 -21.84
CA HIS A 175 18.08 -1.91 -22.15
C HIS A 175 17.96 -0.99 -20.94
N ASP A 176 19.00 -1.03 -20.11
CA ASP A 176 19.33 0.00 -19.12
C ASP A 176 19.74 1.29 -19.86
N ASP A 177 18.73 2.03 -20.34
CA ASP A 177 18.92 3.39 -20.88
C ASP A 177 18.82 4.42 -19.75
N GLY A 178 19.92 4.62 -19.03
CA GLY A 178 20.62 5.90 -19.02
C GLY A 178 19.92 7.19 -18.55
N GLY A 179 18.72 7.14 -17.96
CA GLY A 179 18.02 8.31 -17.42
C GLY A 179 17.40 8.01 -16.07
N GLN A 180 18.16 8.16 -14.98
CA GLN A 180 17.68 8.00 -13.61
C GLN A 180 16.58 9.03 -13.28
N THR A 181 15.35 8.75 -13.68
CA THR A 181 14.14 9.43 -13.21
C THR A 181 13.87 8.93 -11.80
N HIS A 182 14.62 9.49 -10.84
CA HIS A 182 14.47 9.18 -9.43
C HIS A 182 13.10 9.64 -8.93
N ASN A 183 12.13 8.75 -8.94
CA ASN A 183 10.81 9.00 -8.38
C ASN A 183 10.91 9.12 -6.84
N PHE A 184 10.10 10.00 -6.24
CA PHE A 184 10.00 10.17 -4.78
C PHE A 184 9.98 8.85 -4.02
N ARG A 185 9.26 7.85 -4.53
CA ARG A 185 9.11 6.55 -3.87
C ARG A 185 10.43 5.81 -3.71
N ASP A 186 11.26 5.79 -4.74
CA ASP A 186 12.50 5.00 -4.74
C ASP A 186 13.57 5.67 -3.89
N LEU A 187 13.66 6.99 -3.97
CA LEU A 187 14.56 7.77 -3.12
C LEU A 187 14.17 7.71 -1.65
N LEU A 188 12.88 7.73 -1.31
CA LEU A 188 12.44 7.61 0.08
C LEU A 188 12.76 6.23 0.68
N LYS A 189 12.64 5.16 -0.11
CA LYS A 189 13.00 3.79 0.32
C LYS A 189 14.50 3.60 0.53
N ALA A 190 15.33 4.40 -0.16
CA ALA A 190 16.78 4.34 -0.06
C ALA A 190 17.35 5.12 1.14
N ARG A 191 16.51 5.86 1.88
CA ARG A 191 16.86 6.60 3.10
C ARG A 191 16.57 5.75 4.34
#